data_AF-A0A2M7VM19-F1
#
_entry.id   AF-A0A2M7VM19-F1
#
_cell.length_a   1.000
_cell.length_b   1.000
_cell.length_c   1.000
_cell.angle_alpha   90.00
_cell.angle_beta   90.00
_cell.angle_gamma   90.00
#
_symmetry.space_group_name_H-M   'P 1'
#
loop_
_entity.id
_entity.type
_entity.pdbx_description
1 polymer ?
#
loop_
_entity_poly.entity_id
_entity_poly.type
_entity_poly.pdbx_seq_one_letter_code
_entity_poly.pdbx_strand_id
1 'polypeptide(L)'
;MEKPNILFNFSNIAYQTYFNSKQELDLVNSLFFDAYRLGEVSQNIAIAEPVLRDADIVSIDISAIKYTEAKANKNASPNGLTGVEICAIARYAGLSDKVSSFGVYEYNPKLDTDSQSAKLIAQMIWYFIEGVNFRTKDYPFEKKENYKKYIVPLDEQTINFYKSHKSDRWWMEVTTSNNKRKTTLIPCTYQDYLDACNQNIPERWFKALKKLN
;
A
#
# COMPACT_ATOMS: atom_id res chain seq x y z
N MET A 1 4.29 9.92 -26.23
CA MET A 1 5.00 8.84 -25.54
C MET A 1 4.55 7.53 -26.16
N GLU A 2 5.41 6.90 -26.94
CA GLU A 2 5.20 5.54 -27.43
C GLU A 2 5.37 4.55 -26.25
N LYS A 3 4.46 3.59 -26.14
CA LYS A 3 4.44 2.53 -25.12
C LYS A 3 5.27 1.33 -25.63
N PRO A 4 5.88 0.53 -24.72
CA PRO A 4 5.18 -0.04 -23.58
C PRO A 4 5.67 0.48 -22.22
N ASN A 5 4.72 0.93 -21.40
CA ASN A 5 4.91 0.97 -19.95
C ASN A 5 4.97 -0.47 -19.47
N ILE A 6 6.15 -0.93 -19.09
CA ILE A 6 6.38 -2.30 -18.57
C ILE A 6 5.86 -2.41 -17.11
N LEU A 7 5.68 -1.28 -16.42
CA LEU A 7 5.20 -1.24 -15.05
C LEU A 7 3.67 -1.23 -14.97
N PHE A 8 3.09 -2.32 -14.44
CA PHE A 8 1.65 -2.46 -14.27
C PHE A 8 1.09 -1.65 -13.10
N ASN A 9 1.83 -1.56 -11.99
CA ASN A 9 1.39 -0.85 -10.79
C ASN A 9 2.57 -0.17 -10.09
N PHE A 10 2.29 0.99 -9.50
CA PHE A 10 3.19 1.73 -8.62
C PHE A 10 2.36 2.40 -7.53
N SER A 11 2.93 2.49 -6.33
CA SER A 11 2.31 3.18 -5.21
C SER A 11 3.35 4.01 -4.47
N ASN A 12 3.05 5.30 -4.27
CA ASN A 12 3.87 6.21 -3.47
C ASN A 12 3.15 6.53 -2.15
N ILE A 13 3.80 6.28 -1.02
CA ILE A 13 3.23 6.46 0.31
C ILE A 13 4.00 7.57 1.02
N ALA A 14 3.27 8.46 1.68
CA ALA A 14 3.78 9.55 2.50
C ALA A 14 4.56 10.64 1.74
N TYR A 15 4.19 10.90 0.49
CA TYR A 15 4.77 12.04 -0.25
C TYR A 15 4.30 13.37 0.35
N GLN A 16 5.10 14.42 0.15
CA GLN A 16 4.75 15.78 0.58
C GLN A 16 4.65 16.69 -0.64
N THR A 17 3.48 17.30 -0.86
CA THR A 17 3.11 17.98 -2.11
C THR A 17 4.13 19.02 -2.56
N TYR A 18 4.74 19.76 -1.63
CA TYR A 18 5.67 20.83 -1.97
C TYR A 18 7.03 20.35 -2.51
N PHE A 19 7.35 19.06 -2.40
CA PHE A 19 8.51 18.45 -3.08
C PHE A 19 8.19 17.87 -4.46
N ASN A 20 6.92 17.92 -4.89
CA ASN A 20 6.47 17.26 -6.11
C ASN A 20 5.93 18.30 -7.09
N SER A 21 6.30 18.18 -8.36
CA SER A 21 5.70 19.01 -9.40
C SER A 21 4.26 18.58 -9.67
N LYS A 22 3.43 19.53 -10.11
CA LYS A 22 2.05 19.22 -10.52
C LYS A 22 2.02 18.20 -11.66
N GLN A 23 2.97 18.30 -12.59
CA GLN A 23 3.09 17.41 -13.75
C GLN A 23 3.35 15.96 -13.36
N GLU A 24 4.18 15.71 -12.35
CA GLU A 24 4.44 14.35 -11.84
C GLU A 24 3.21 13.76 -11.15
N LEU A 25 2.50 14.56 -10.35
CA LEU A 25 1.25 14.11 -9.71
C LEU A 25 0.17 13.80 -10.76
N ASP A 26 0.02 14.66 -11.76
CA ASP A 26 -0.91 14.45 -12.86
C ASP A 26 -0.57 13.18 -13.65
N LEU A 27 0.73 12.90 -13.87
CA LEU A 27 1.20 11.66 -14.50
C LEU A 27 0.80 10.43 -13.67
N VAL A 28 1.13 10.40 -12.37
CA VAL A 28 0.79 9.29 -11.46
C VAL A 28 -0.73 9.03 -11.46
N ASN A 29 -1.53 10.09 -11.41
CA ASN A 29 -2.99 9.99 -11.45
C ASN A 29 -3.50 9.47 -12.80
N SER A 30 -2.94 9.95 -13.92
CA SER A 30 -3.33 9.49 -15.27
C SER A 30 -3.02 8.01 -15.51
N LEU A 31 -2.03 7.46 -14.79
CA LEU A 31 -1.67 6.04 -14.82
C LEU A 31 -2.47 5.21 -13.81
N PHE A 32 -3.39 5.83 -13.06
CA PHE A 32 -4.21 5.19 -12.02
C PHE A 32 -3.36 4.50 -10.93
N PHE A 33 -2.18 5.05 -10.67
CA PHE A 33 -1.30 4.64 -9.59
C PHE A 33 -1.76 5.25 -8.27
N ASP A 34 -1.32 4.64 -7.18
CA ASP A 34 -1.72 5.08 -5.85
C ASP A 34 -0.70 6.06 -5.29
N ALA A 35 -1.17 7.18 -4.75
CA ALA A 35 -0.33 8.20 -4.15
C ALA A 35 -1.01 8.72 -2.89
N TYR A 36 -0.42 8.45 -1.73
CA TYR A 36 -0.94 8.88 -0.43
C TYR A 36 -0.03 9.96 0.15
N ARG A 37 -0.61 11.11 0.50
CA ARG A 37 0.12 12.20 1.16
C ARG A 37 0.48 11.79 2.58
N LEU A 38 1.57 12.36 3.09
CA LEU A 38 1.99 12.17 4.48
C LEU A 38 0.83 12.41 5.47
N GLY A 39 0.06 13.49 5.28
CA GLY A 39 -1.06 13.81 6.17
C GLY A 39 -2.16 12.74 6.21
N GLU A 40 -2.45 12.08 5.08
CA GLU A 40 -3.45 11.01 5.00
C GLU A 40 -2.94 9.76 5.74
N VAL A 41 -1.69 9.39 5.48
CA VAL A 41 -1.04 8.22 6.07
C VAL A 41 -0.89 8.39 7.59
N SER A 42 -0.52 9.59 8.04
CA SER A 42 -0.35 9.88 9.47
C SER A 42 -1.68 9.98 10.23
N GLN A 43 -2.76 10.39 9.58
CA GLN A 43 -4.09 10.34 10.19
C GLN A 43 -4.59 8.90 10.35
N ASN A 44 -4.32 8.04 9.38
CA ASN A 44 -4.74 6.65 9.42
C ASN A 44 -3.73 5.74 8.71
N ILE A 45 -2.78 5.19 9.48
CA ILE A 45 -1.73 4.31 8.95
C ILE A 45 -2.29 3.04 8.29
N ALA A 46 -3.51 2.62 8.65
CA ALA A 46 -4.13 1.41 8.12
C ALA A 46 -4.43 1.52 6.61
N ILE A 47 -4.49 2.73 6.03
CA ILE A 47 -4.65 2.90 4.58
C ILE A 47 -3.45 2.37 3.79
N ALA A 48 -2.28 2.25 4.41
CA ALA A 48 -1.09 1.68 3.78
C ALA A 48 -1.17 0.15 3.66
N GLU A 49 -1.93 -0.53 4.53
CA GLU A 49 -1.93 -1.99 4.59
C GLU A 49 -2.40 -2.66 3.29
N PRO A 50 -3.51 -2.25 2.63
CA PRO A 50 -3.92 -2.85 1.37
C PRO A 50 -2.91 -2.63 0.24
N VAL A 51 -2.23 -1.48 0.25
CA VAL A 51 -1.19 -1.13 -0.73
C VAL A 51 -0.01 -2.08 -0.61
N LEU A 52 0.46 -2.29 0.62
CA LEU A 52 1.59 -3.16 0.92
C LEU A 52 1.23 -4.65 0.75
N ARG A 53 -0.03 -5.01 0.99
CA ARG A 53 -0.53 -6.38 0.75
C ARG A 53 -0.48 -6.75 -0.73
N ASP A 54 -0.70 -5.80 -1.63
CA ASP A 54 -0.63 -6.03 -3.08
C ASP A 54 0.75 -5.74 -3.70
N ALA A 55 1.72 -5.25 -2.92
CA ALA A 55 3.05 -4.97 -3.42
C ALA A 55 3.89 -6.25 -3.62
N ASP A 56 4.62 -6.34 -4.73
CA ASP A 56 5.63 -7.37 -4.97
C ASP A 56 6.99 -6.99 -4.38
N ILE A 57 7.32 -5.69 -4.42
CA ILE A 57 8.57 -5.08 -3.96
C ILE A 57 8.23 -3.84 -3.14
N VAL A 58 8.86 -3.69 -1.97
CA VAL A 58 8.74 -2.52 -1.10
C VAL A 58 10.11 -1.89 -0.90
N SER A 59 10.23 -0.61 -1.21
CA SER A 59 11.43 0.19 -0.99
C SER A 59 11.11 1.35 -0.06
N ILE A 60 11.92 1.54 0.98
CA ILE A 60 11.81 2.68 1.89
C ILE A 60 13.03 3.58 1.70
N ASP A 61 12.78 4.85 1.43
CA ASP A 61 13.78 5.91 1.48
C ASP A 61 13.78 6.55 2.87
N ILE A 62 14.95 6.62 3.52
CA ILE A 62 15.08 7.20 4.86
C ILE A 62 14.62 8.66 4.92
N SER A 63 14.68 9.42 3.82
CA SER A 63 14.20 10.80 3.78
C SER A 63 12.69 10.96 3.99
N ALA A 64 11.91 9.88 3.87
CA ALA A 64 10.47 9.89 4.19
C ALA A 64 10.18 9.95 5.70
N ILE A 65 11.18 9.67 6.54
CA ILE A 65 11.08 9.66 8.00
C ILE A 65 11.42 11.05 8.54
N LYS A 66 10.69 11.53 9.55
CA LYS A 66 10.96 12.86 10.13
C LYS A 66 12.38 12.92 10.71
N TYR A 67 13.05 14.05 10.52
CA TYR A 67 14.45 14.27 10.88
C TYR A 67 14.77 13.89 12.34
N THR A 68 13.84 14.13 13.26
CA THR A 68 14.03 13.84 14.69
C THR A 68 14.10 12.34 15.01
N GLU A 69 13.64 11.47 14.11
CA GLU A 69 13.72 10.00 14.24
C GLU A 69 14.82 9.42 13.35
N ALA A 70 15.10 10.04 12.20
CA ALA A 70 16.14 9.60 11.29
C ALA A 70 16.91 10.77 10.65
N LYS A 71 18.14 10.99 11.12
CA LYS A 71 19.02 12.07 10.67
C LYS A 71 19.96 11.67 9.54
N ALA A 72 20.13 10.37 9.29
CA ALA A 72 21.15 9.82 8.40
C ALA A 72 20.85 9.99 6.89
N ASN A 73 20.36 11.16 6.47
CA ASN A 73 20.08 11.51 5.09
C ASN A 73 20.24 13.02 4.88
N LYS A 74 20.84 13.45 3.76
CA LYS A 74 21.10 14.87 3.48
C LYS A 74 19.81 15.68 3.23
N ASN A 75 18.78 15.02 2.72
CA ASN A 75 17.48 15.58 2.38
C ASN A 75 16.44 15.37 3.51
N ALA A 76 16.87 14.96 4.70
CA ALA A 76 15.96 14.75 5.82
C ALA A 76 15.19 16.04 6.15
N SER A 77 13.86 15.92 6.31
CA SER A 77 12.93 17.03 6.53
C SER A 77 12.40 17.03 7.96
N PRO A 78 12.06 18.18 8.56
CA PRO A 78 11.44 18.22 9.88
C PRO A 78 10.12 17.43 9.95
N ASN A 79 9.39 17.32 8.83
CA ASN A 79 8.16 16.55 8.73
C ASN A 79 8.40 15.26 7.95
N GLY A 80 7.78 14.18 8.40
CA GLY A 80 7.89 12.86 7.81
C GLY A 80 7.20 11.83 8.71
N LEU A 81 7.29 10.56 8.33
CA LEU A 81 6.80 9.46 9.15
C LEU A 81 7.58 9.39 10.47
N THR A 82 6.89 9.09 11.55
CA THR A 82 7.47 8.76 12.85
C THR A 82 8.09 7.36 12.83
N GLY A 83 8.95 7.07 13.82
CA GLY A 83 9.51 5.73 13.99
C GLY A 83 8.44 4.64 14.15
N VAL A 84 7.33 4.96 14.81
CA VAL A 84 6.19 4.05 15.01
C VAL A 84 5.47 3.77 13.68
N GLU A 85 5.17 4.81 12.90
CA GLU A 85 4.48 4.65 11.62
C GLU A 85 5.31 3.86 10.60
N ILE A 86 6.62 4.15 10.49
CA ILE A 86 7.48 3.43 9.54
C ILE A 86 7.68 1.97 9.95
N CYS A 87 7.72 1.66 11.25
CA CYS A 87 7.73 0.28 11.74
C CYS A 87 6.41 -0.44 11.45
N ALA A 88 5.26 0.24 11.58
CA ALA A 88 3.97 -0.31 11.20
C ALA A 88 3.89 -0.62 9.70
N ILE A 89 4.38 0.28 8.85
CA ILE A 89 4.52 0.08 7.39
C ILE A 89 5.43 -1.11 7.10
N ALA A 90 6.59 -1.21 7.73
CA ALA A 90 7.50 -2.34 7.56
C ALA A 90 6.84 -3.67 7.96
N ARG A 91 6.07 -3.67 9.06
CA ARG A 91 5.28 -4.83 9.49
C ARG A 91 4.20 -5.21 8.48
N TYR A 92 3.44 -4.25 7.94
CA TYR A 92 2.44 -4.52 6.91
C TYR A 92 3.05 -5.11 5.63
N ALA A 93 4.23 -4.62 5.22
CA ALA A 93 4.99 -5.22 4.12
C ALA A 93 5.40 -6.66 4.44
N GLY A 94 5.87 -6.93 5.66
CA GLY A 94 6.23 -8.29 6.11
C GLY A 94 5.04 -9.25 6.09
N LEU A 95 3.88 -8.78 6.55
CA LEU A 95 2.62 -9.51 6.63
C LEU A 95 1.96 -9.86 5.28
N SER A 96 2.46 -9.28 4.19
CA SER A 96 1.99 -9.55 2.84
C SER A 96 2.53 -10.89 2.34
N ASP A 97 1.66 -11.77 1.84
CA ASP A 97 2.07 -13.03 1.21
C ASP A 97 2.76 -12.80 -0.16
N LYS A 98 2.61 -11.61 -0.74
CA LYS A 98 3.08 -11.24 -2.08
C LYS A 98 4.45 -10.55 -2.08
N VAL A 99 4.77 -9.80 -1.02
CA VAL A 99 6.05 -9.08 -0.91
C VAL A 99 7.21 -10.08 -0.93
N SER A 100 8.00 -9.98 -1.99
CA SER A 100 9.17 -10.83 -2.26
C SER A 100 10.49 -10.12 -1.97
N SER A 101 10.49 -8.78 -1.96
CA SER A 101 11.66 -7.95 -1.68
C SER A 101 11.28 -6.75 -0.83
N PHE A 102 12.09 -6.50 0.20
CA PHE A 102 11.99 -5.35 1.08
C PHE A 102 13.38 -4.72 1.24
N GLY A 103 13.48 -3.42 1.00
CA GLY A 103 14.74 -2.70 1.09
C GLY A 103 14.59 -1.35 1.76
N VAL A 104 15.65 -0.95 2.48
CA VAL A 104 15.77 0.38 3.09
C VAL A 104 17.01 1.05 2.49
N TYR A 105 16.82 2.24 1.92
CA TYR A 105 17.79 2.91 1.06
C TYR A 105 18.06 4.35 1.53
N GLU A 106 19.08 4.97 0.94
CA GLU A 106 19.49 6.33 1.24
C GLU A 106 19.90 6.57 2.72
N TYR A 107 20.39 5.52 3.38
CA TYR A 107 21.08 5.60 4.66
C TYR A 107 22.52 6.09 4.47
N ASN A 108 22.88 7.17 5.15
CA ASN A 108 24.22 7.73 5.16
C ASN A 108 24.84 7.68 6.57
N PRO A 109 25.74 6.74 6.87
CA PRO A 109 26.33 6.58 8.20
C PRO A 109 27.16 7.79 8.65
N LYS A 110 27.66 8.63 7.72
CA LYS A 110 28.40 9.84 8.08
C LYS A 110 27.51 10.92 8.69
N LEU A 111 26.20 10.85 8.45
CA LEU A 111 25.20 11.79 8.97
C LEU A 111 24.42 11.21 10.17
N ASP A 112 24.71 9.97 10.56
CA ASP A 112 23.99 9.28 11.63
C ASP A 112 24.60 9.61 13.00
N THR A 113 23.89 10.42 13.78
CA THR A 113 24.29 10.73 15.16
C THR A 113 23.77 9.65 16.11
N ASP A 114 24.64 9.15 17.00
CA ASP A 114 24.31 8.12 17.99
C ASP A 114 23.73 6.81 17.44
N SER A 115 23.97 6.55 16.15
CA SER A 115 23.39 5.45 15.38
C SER A 115 21.87 5.41 15.44
N GLN A 116 21.21 6.56 15.59
CA GLN A 116 19.76 6.66 15.76
C GLN A 116 19.04 6.09 14.54
N SER A 117 19.46 6.48 13.33
CA SER A 117 18.86 5.97 12.09
C SER A 117 19.15 4.49 11.91
N ALA A 118 20.38 4.03 12.18
CA ALA A 118 20.71 2.61 12.12
C ALA A 118 19.84 1.75 13.07
N LYS A 119 19.57 2.24 14.29
CA LYS A 119 18.68 1.56 15.26
C LYS A 119 17.24 1.49 14.74
N LEU A 120 16.72 2.57 14.16
CA LEU A 120 15.38 2.57 13.56
C LEU A 120 15.29 1.62 12.35
N ILE A 121 16.30 1.60 11.49
CA ILE A 121 16.39 0.64 10.37
C ILE A 121 16.37 -0.80 10.90
N ALA A 122 17.13 -1.09 11.96
CA ALA A 122 17.12 -2.42 12.58
C ALA A 122 15.72 -2.79 13.11
N GLN A 123 15.00 -1.85 13.72
CA GLN A 123 13.61 -2.07 14.15
C GLN A 123 12.67 -2.34 12.97
N MET A 124 12.79 -1.58 11.88
CA MET A 124 11.99 -1.81 10.67
C MET A 124 12.24 -3.21 10.10
N ILE A 125 13.51 -3.63 10.00
CA ILE A 125 13.87 -4.99 9.54
C ILE A 125 13.30 -6.04 10.50
N TRP A 126 13.37 -5.82 11.81
CA TRP A 126 12.81 -6.72 12.80
C TRP A 126 11.29 -6.88 12.64
N TYR A 127 10.55 -5.78 12.52
CA TYR A 127 9.10 -5.79 12.31
C TYR A 127 8.69 -6.38 10.96
N PHE A 128 9.52 -6.18 9.91
CA PHE A 128 9.32 -6.86 8.64
C PHE A 128 9.45 -8.38 8.80
N ILE A 129 10.52 -8.87 9.44
CA ILE A 129 10.73 -10.30 9.70
C ILE A 129 9.60 -10.87 10.58
N GLU A 130 9.19 -10.13 11.61
CA GLU A 130 8.05 -10.50 12.44
C GLU A 130 6.77 -10.66 11.59
N GLY A 131 6.48 -9.68 10.74
CA GLY A 131 5.37 -9.75 9.79
C GLY A 131 5.46 -10.97 8.86
N VAL A 132 6.66 -11.30 8.36
CA VAL A 132 6.88 -12.49 7.52
C VAL A 132 6.53 -13.78 8.28
N ASN A 133 6.90 -13.88 9.56
CA ASN A 133 6.56 -15.03 10.40
C ASN A 133 5.05 -15.16 10.67
N PHE A 134 4.32 -14.04 10.62
CA PHE A 134 2.87 -13.99 10.80
C PHE A 134 2.07 -14.02 9.49
N ARG A 135 2.69 -14.34 8.35
CA ARG A 135 1.99 -14.51 7.07
C ARG A 135 0.93 -15.61 7.16
N THR A 136 -0.32 -15.24 6.91
CA THR A 136 -1.45 -16.17 7.00
C THR A 136 -1.60 -17.06 5.76
N LYS A 137 -0.93 -16.71 4.65
CA LYS A 137 -1.02 -17.40 3.36
C LYS A 137 -2.45 -17.41 2.80
N ASP A 138 -3.17 -16.32 3.03
CA ASP A 138 -4.57 -16.18 2.61
C ASP A 138 -4.68 -15.85 1.11
N TYR A 139 -3.65 -15.25 0.51
CA TYR A 139 -3.66 -14.76 -0.88
C TYR A 139 -2.74 -15.56 -1.82
N PRO A 140 -3.10 -15.78 -3.10
CA PRO A 140 -4.45 -15.89 -3.69
C PRO A 140 -5.04 -17.32 -3.61
N PHE A 141 -4.48 -18.20 -2.77
CA PHE A 141 -4.62 -19.66 -2.92
C PHE A 141 -5.56 -20.35 -1.94
N GLU A 142 -6.36 -19.63 -1.16
CA GLU A 142 -7.47 -20.28 -0.47
C GLU A 142 -8.66 -20.48 -1.41
N LYS A 143 -9.25 -21.68 -1.37
CA LYS A 143 -10.51 -21.96 -2.07
C LYS A 143 -11.52 -20.88 -1.67
N LYS A 144 -12.27 -20.33 -2.63
CA LYS A 144 -13.30 -19.29 -2.41
C LYS A 144 -14.29 -19.65 -1.28
N GLU A 145 -14.41 -20.93 -0.95
CA GLU A 145 -15.17 -21.50 0.18
C GLU A 145 -14.76 -20.96 1.57
N ASN A 146 -13.52 -20.48 1.73
CA ASN A 146 -13.01 -19.93 3.00
C ASN A 146 -13.26 -18.42 3.16
N TYR A 147 -14.03 -17.82 2.26
CA TYR A 147 -14.34 -16.40 2.29
C TYR A 147 -15.83 -16.18 2.50
N LYS A 148 -16.16 -15.24 3.40
CA LYS A 148 -17.52 -14.70 3.46
C LYS A 148 -17.70 -13.68 2.35
N LYS A 149 -18.60 -13.97 1.41
CA LYS A 149 -18.95 -13.07 0.31
C LYS A 149 -20.03 -12.09 0.75
N TYR A 150 -19.82 -10.81 0.42
CA TYR A 150 -20.77 -9.73 0.60
C TYR A 150 -21.04 -9.10 -0.77
N ILE A 151 -22.31 -8.98 -1.14
CA ILE A 151 -22.73 -8.44 -2.44
C ILE A 151 -23.33 -7.07 -2.18
N VAL A 152 -22.71 -6.02 -2.71
CA VAL A 152 -23.17 -4.64 -2.52
C VAL A 152 -23.70 -4.12 -3.86
N PRO A 153 -25.03 -4.04 -4.03
CA PRO A 153 -25.63 -3.41 -5.20
C PRO A 153 -25.49 -1.87 -5.09
N LEU A 154 -24.89 -1.27 -6.12
CA LEU A 154 -24.87 0.18 -6.35
C LEU A 154 -25.74 0.51 -7.57
N ASP A 155 -26.07 1.78 -7.76
CA ASP A 155 -26.99 2.25 -8.81
C ASP A 155 -26.63 1.75 -10.22
N GLU A 156 -25.34 1.74 -10.59
CA GLU A 156 -24.88 1.36 -11.94
C GLU A 156 -24.24 -0.03 -12.02
N GLN A 157 -23.88 -0.64 -10.89
CA GLN A 157 -23.10 -1.87 -10.85
C GLN A 157 -23.17 -2.59 -9.50
N THR A 158 -22.69 -3.82 -9.44
CA THR A 158 -22.57 -4.59 -8.18
C THR A 158 -21.10 -4.83 -7.86
N ILE A 159 -20.69 -4.52 -6.63
CA ILE A 159 -19.35 -4.83 -6.14
C ILE A 159 -19.43 -6.02 -5.17
N ASN A 160 -18.66 -7.06 -5.46
CA ASN A 160 -18.52 -8.22 -4.58
C ASN A 160 -17.32 -8.02 -3.66
N PHE A 161 -17.54 -8.10 -2.36
CA PHE A 161 -16.50 -8.11 -1.33
C PHE A 161 -16.33 -9.52 -0.75
N TYR A 162 -15.12 -9.82 -0.30
CA TYR A 162 -14.75 -11.07 0.34
C TYR A 162 -13.97 -10.78 1.62
N LYS A 163 -14.38 -11.41 2.73
CA LYS A 163 -13.68 -11.34 4.01
C LYS A 163 -13.04 -12.69 4.35
N SER A 164 -11.76 -12.71 4.66
CA SER A 164 -11.07 -13.93 5.13
C SER A 164 -11.55 -14.29 6.53
N HIS A 165 -11.83 -15.59 6.76
CA HIS A 165 -12.14 -16.11 8.10
C HIS A 165 -10.91 -16.20 9.01
N LYS A 166 -9.69 -16.13 8.46
CA LYS A 166 -8.44 -16.30 9.21
C LYS A 166 -7.84 -14.99 9.66
N SER A 167 -7.78 -14.00 8.77
CA SER A 167 -7.07 -12.74 8.99
C SER A 167 -7.98 -11.53 9.15
N ASP A 168 -9.30 -11.70 9.04
CA ASP A 168 -10.29 -10.63 8.99
C ASP A 168 -10.07 -9.58 7.86
N ARG A 169 -9.14 -9.87 6.94
CA ARG A 169 -8.78 -9.03 5.81
C ARG A 169 -9.89 -9.03 4.76
N TRP A 170 -9.95 -7.93 4.02
CA TRP A 170 -10.96 -7.71 2.98
C TRP A 170 -10.34 -7.63 1.59
N TRP A 171 -11.11 -8.11 0.62
CA TRP A 171 -10.85 -8.00 -0.81
C TRP A 171 -12.13 -7.60 -1.53
N MET A 172 -11.97 -6.97 -2.69
CA MET A 172 -13.07 -6.68 -3.61
C MET A 172 -12.79 -7.24 -4.99
N GLU A 173 -13.85 -7.64 -5.67
CA GLU A 173 -13.80 -8.24 -7.00
C GLU A 173 -13.84 -7.17 -8.08
N VAL A 174 -12.90 -7.25 -9.02
CA VAL A 174 -12.89 -6.45 -10.24
C VAL A 174 -12.97 -7.38 -11.45
N THR A 175 -13.92 -7.12 -12.34
CA THR A 175 -14.11 -7.91 -13.57
C THR A 175 -13.41 -7.23 -14.72
N THR A 176 -12.51 -7.95 -15.41
CA THR A 176 -11.81 -7.41 -16.59
C THR A 176 -12.75 -7.40 -17.81
N SER A 177 -12.79 -6.29 -18.54
CA SER A 177 -13.67 -6.09 -19.72
C SER A 177 -13.37 -7.07 -20.86
N ASN A 178 -12.10 -7.44 -21.04
CA ASN A 178 -11.66 -8.32 -22.13
C ASN A 178 -12.01 -9.80 -21.93
N ASN A 179 -12.46 -10.21 -20.73
CA ASN A 179 -12.98 -11.54 -20.49
C ASN A 179 -13.85 -11.54 -19.22
N LYS A 180 -15.18 -11.54 -19.37
CA LYS A 180 -16.16 -11.61 -18.27
C LYS A 180 -15.97 -12.81 -17.30
N ARG A 181 -15.07 -13.74 -17.62
CA ARG A 181 -14.74 -14.92 -16.79
C ARG A 181 -13.51 -14.72 -15.89
N LYS A 182 -12.68 -13.68 -16.11
CA LYS A 182 -11.49 -13.43 -15.30
C LYS A 182 -11.78 -12.30 -14.31
N THR A 183 -11.99 -12.70 -13.06
CA THR A 183 -12.16 -11.80 -11.91
C THR A 183 -10.86 -11.74 -11.13
N THR A 184 -10.41 -10.53 -10.79
CA THR A 184 -9.25 -10.32 -9.91
C THR A 184 -9.75 -9.84 -8.55
N LEU A 185 -9.17 -10.38 -7.47
CA LEU A 185 -9.39 -9.88 -6.11
C LEU A 185 -8.30 -8.86 -5.79
N ILE A 186 -8.72 -7.65 -5.44
CA ILE A 186 -7.81 -6.60 -4.97
C ILE A 186 -7.99 -6.39 -3.46
N PRO A 187 -6.90 -6.23 -2.68
CA PRO A 187 -7.01 -5.91 -1.26
C PRO A 187 -7.78 -4.61 -1.02
N CYS A 188 -8.64 -4.61 -0.01
CA CYS A 188 -9.36 -3.44 0.44
C CYS A 188 -9.47 -3.40 1.97
N THR A 189 -10.02 -2.31 2.47
CA THR A 189 -10.34 -2.11 3.88
C THR A 189 -11.81 -2.41 4.14
N TYR A 190 -12.16 -2.58 5.42
CA TYR A 190 -13.56 -2.62 5.82
C TYR A 190 -14.28 -1.28 5.56
N GLN A 191 -13.55 -0.16 5.62
CA GLN A 191 -14.11 1.16 5.29
C GLN A 191 -14.56 1.22 3.83
N ASP A 192 -13.79 0.66 2.88
CA ASP A 192 -14.20 0.58 1.47
C ASP A 192 -15.55 -0.16 1.30
N TYR A 193 -15.79 -1.20 2.10
CA TYR A 193 -17.08 -1.90 2.12
C TYR A 193 -18.21 -1.01 2.67
N LEU A 194 -17.97 -0.30 3.77
CA LEU A 194 -18.95 0.62 4.35
C LEU A 194 -19.29 1.76 3.40
N ASP A 195 -18.29 2.31 2.71
CA ASP A 195 -18.46 3.37 1.73
C ASP A 195 -19.32 2.89 0.56
N ALA A 196 -19.06 1.68 0.05
CA ALA A 196 -19.88 1.07 -0.99
C ALA A 196 -21.34 0.85 -0.53
N CYS A 197 -21.56 0.44 0.72
CA CYS A 197 -22.92 0.34 1.28
C CYS A 197 -23.65 1.68 1.33
N ASN A 198 -22.91 2.79 1.40
CA ASN A 198 -23.44 4.16 1.37
C ASN A 198 -23.48 4.75 -0.05
N GLN A 199 -23.50 3.91 -1.09
CA GLN A 199 -23.52 4.31 -2.52
C GLN A 199 -22.26 5.05 -3.00
N ASN A 200 -21.16 5.01 -2.25
CA ASN A 200 -19.88 5.58 -2.66
C ASN A 200 -18.97 4.51 -3.25
N ILE A 201 -18.61 4.63 -4.54
CA ILE A 201 -17.69 3.68 -5.18
C ILE A 201 -16.27 3.88 -4.61
N PRO A 202 -15.63 2.84 -4.04
CA PRO A 202 -14.27 2.96 -3.52
C PRO A 202 -13.26 3.32 -4.61
N GLU A 203 -12.42 4.31 -4.36
CA GLU A 203 -11.44 4.81 -5.34
C GLU A 203 -10.48 3.70 -5.81
N ARG A 204 -10.05 2.83 -4.90
CA ARG A 204 -9.19 1.66 -5.21
C ARG A 204 -9.83 0.73 -6.24
N TRP A 205 -11.14 0.51 -6.12
CA TRP A 205 -11.90 -0.31 -7.07
C TRP A 205 -11.90 0.32 -8.45
N PHE A 206 -12.17 1.63 -8.52
CA PHE A 206 -12.19 2.38 -9.76
C PHE A 206 -10.81 2.39 -10.45
N LYS A 207 -9.73 2.66 -9.70
CA LYS A 207 -8.35 2.62 -10.22
C LYS A 207 -7.98 1.24 -10.75
N ALA A 208 -8.32 0.17 -10.02
CA ALA A 208 -8.06 -1.19 -10.47
C ALA A 208 -8.82 -1.53 -11.76
N LEU A 209 -10.09 -1.13 -11.87
CA LEU A 209 -10.87 -1.31 -13.10
C LEU A 209 -10.21 -0.61 -14.30
N LYS A 210 -9.73 0.63 -14.11
CA LYS A 210 -9.04 1.39 -15.16
C LYS A 210 -7.67 0.85 -15.54
N LYS A 211 -6.94 0.21 -14.61
CA LYS A 211 -5.65 -0.44 -14.90
C LYS A 211 -5.81 -1.76 -15.67
N LEU A 212 -6.92 -2.45 -15.45
CA LEU A 212 -7.20 -3.77 -16.03
C LEU A 212 -7.89 -3.72 -17.41
N ASN A 213 -8.41 -2.55 -17.82
CA ASN A 213 -9.22 -2.34 -19.02
C ASN A 213 -8.62 -1.26 -19.91
#